data_AF-A0A926JQY5-F1
#
_entry.id   AF-A0A926JQY5-F1
#
_cell.length_a   1.000
_cell.length_b   1.000
_cell.length_c   1.000
_cell.angle_alpha   90.00
_cell.angle_beta   90.00
_cell.angle_gamma   90.00
#
_symmetry.space_group_name_H-M   'P 1'
#
loop_
_entity.id
_entity.type
_entity.pdbx_description
1 polymer ?
#
loop_
_entity_poly.entity_id
_entity_poly.type
_entity_poly.pdbx_seq_one_letter_code
_entity_poly.pdbx_strand_id
1 'polypeptide(L)'
;MKIYVLMMAWCVSGLCMPGYAQATDKKINKVVTTLGGQGYKTTEGGFLDLIEGKEYKLKDATSNQGSIDLIYVHGEGTGANFICPSFSGDKIYGKRYRQGVKKKWKTRNRGRLIAVENNKANRKAYREIKKESHLKAFCKEAVQTVKRRDNYDPLLGPGERIGRLQTGDYIAFQSLSRDIYAIGRIVNIEKGIGGSITVHWKIAG
;
A
#
# COMPACT_ATOMS: atom_id res chain seq x y z
N MET A 1 -1.16 54.47 23.52
CA MET A 1 0.30 54.28 23.59
C MET A 1 0.76 53.74 22.24
N LYS A 2 1.46 54.53 21.42
CA LYS A 2 1.90 54.14 20.06
C LYS A 2 3.29 53.52 20.16
N ILE A 3 3.43 52.26 19.75
CA ILE A 3 4.71 51.57 19.65
C ILE A 3 5.18 51.70 18.20
N TYR A 4 6.31 52.38 18.00
CA TYR A 4 7.02 52.42 16.72
C TYR A 4 7.89 51.16 16.61
N VAL A 5 7.66 50.35 15.57
CA VAL A 5 8.53 49.23 15.21
C VAL A 5 9.48 49.70 14.12
N LEU A 6 10.77 49.68 14.47
CA LEU A 6 11.90 49.99 13.60
C LEU A 6 12.01 48.92 12.49
N MET A 7 11.86 49.31 11.21
CA MET A 7 12.26 48.47 10.08
C MET A 7 13.78 48.56 9.90
N MET A 8 14.51 47.49 10.22
CA MET A 8 15.88 47.30 9.72
C MET A 8 15.82 46.61 8.35
N ALA A 9 16.26 47.33 7.32
CA ALA A 9 16.51 46.78 6.00
C ALA A 9 17.81 45.98 6.02
N TRP A 10 17.72 44.66 5.87
CA TRP A 10 18.87 43.80 5.60
C TRP A 10 19.03 43.64 4.09
N CYS A 11 20.14 44.17 3.57
CA CYS A 11 20.61 43.94 2.22
C CYS A 11 21.18 42.51 2.16
N VAL A 12 20.45 41.57 1.56
CA VAL A 12 20.92 40.20 1.37
C VAL A 12 21.63 40.09 0.03
N SER A 13 22.96 40.02 0.11
CA SER A 13 23.86 39.71 -0.99
C SER A 13 23.45 38.42 -1.68
N GLY A 14 23.29 38.47 -3.01
CA GLY A 14 22.86 37.37 -3.86
C GLY A 14 23.83 36.20 -3.85
N LEU A 15 23.49 35.18 -3.05
CA LEU A 15 23.98 33.82 -3.25
C LEU A 15 23.05 33.15 -4.27
N CYS A 16 23.56 32.92 -5.49
CA CYS A 16 22.95 32.00 -6.44
C CYS A 16 22.85 30.62 -5.78
N MET A 17 21.68 30.29 -5.24
CA MET A 17 21.43 28.93 -4.77
C MET A 17 21.49 27.99 -5.98
N PRO A 18 22.20 26.86 -5.89
CA PRO A 18 22.17 25.85 -6.94
C PRO A 18 20.72 25.42 -7.14
N GLY A 19 20.22 25.53 -8.37
CA GLY A 19 18.89 25.06 -8.72
C GLY A 19 18.80 23.56 -8.47
N TYR A 20 18.19 23.18 -7.36
CA TYR A 20 17.78 21.80 -7.13
C TYR A 20 16.82 21.43 -8.27
N ALA A 21 17.29 20.58 -9.18
CA ALA A 21 16.44 19.98 -10.20
C ALA A 21 15.25 19.33 -9.47
N GLN A 22 14.06 19.90 -9.63
CA GLN A 22 12.85 19.32 -9.07
C GLN A 22 12.70 17.94 -9.69
N ALA A 23 12.81 16.89 -8.87
CA ALA A 23 12.53 15.52 -9.30
C ALA A 23 11.16 15.52 -10.01
N THR A 24 11.16 15.10 -11.26
CA THR A 24 9.96 15.11 -12.10
C THR A 24 8.92 14.17 -11.50
N ASP A 25 7.79 14.73 -11.12
CA ASP A 25 6.71 14.01 -10.43
C ASP A 25 6.15 12.92 -11.35
N LYS A 26 6.32 11.64 -11.01
CA LYS A 26 5.88 10.53 -11.86
C LYS A 26 4.35 10.54 -12.02
N LYS A 27 3.89 10.21 -13.23
CA LYS A 27 2.46 9.99 -13.50
C LYS A 27 1.95 8.76 -12.77
N ILE A 28 0.67 8.78 -12.42
CA ILE A 28 0.01 7.65 -11.75
C ILE A 28 -0.44 6.63 -12.79
N ASN A 29 0.00 5.39 -12.60
CA ASN A 29 -0.53 4.22 -13.28
C ASN A 29 -1.79 3.74 -12.55
N LYS A 30 -2.86 3.46 -13.30
CA LYS A 30 -4.11 2.93 -12.77
C LYS A 30 -4.29 1.50 -13.22
N VAL A 31 -4.52 0.60 -12.28
CA VAL A 31 -4.64 -0.84 -12.53
C VAL A 31 -5.84 -1.38 -11.79
N VAL A 32 -6.57 -2.30 -12.41
CA VAL A 32 -7.59 -3.11 -11.73
C VAL A 32 -7.05 -4.53 -11.60
N THR A 33 -7.08 -5.09 -10.39
CA THR A 33 -6.59 -6.45 -10.11
C THR A 33 -7.65 -7.24 -9.37
N THR A 34 -7.76 -8.55 -9.63
CA THR A 34 -8.62 -9.45 -8.87
C THR A 34 -7.80 -10.58 -8.27
N LEU A 35 -7.53 -10.53 -6.97
CA LEU A 35 -6.68 -11.51 -6.31
C LEU A 35 -7.53 -12.59 -5.63
N GLY A 36 -7.08 -13.84 -5.73
CA GLY A 36 -7.69 -15.00 -5.09
C GLY A 36 -6.95 -15.39 -3.82
N GLY A 37 -7.69 -15.94 -2.85
CA GLY A 37 -7.13 -16.45 -1.62
C GLY A 37 -6.29 -17.73 -1.84
N GLN A 38 -5.91 -18.35 -0.73
CA GLN A 38 -4.83 -19.34 -0.69
C GLN A 38 -5.25 -20.77 -1.10
N GLY A 39 -6.51 -20.95 -1.51
CA GLY A 39 -7.09 -22.25 -1.84
C GLY A 39 -6.42 -22.92 -3.06
N TYR A 40 -6.52 -24.24 -3.16
CA TYR A 40 -6.02 -24.96 -4.35
C TYR A 40 -6.93 -24.78 -5.57
N LYS A 41 -8.22 -24.49 -5.32
CA LYS A 41 -9.25 -24.30 -6.35
C LYS A 41 -9.40 -22.85 -6.80
N THR A 42 -8.61 -21.91 -6.26
CA THR A 42 -8.67 -20.51 -6.69
C THR A 42 -8.09 -20.38 -8.10
N THR A 43 -8.85 -19.70 -8.96
CA THR A 43 -8.49 -19.45 -10.36
C THR A 43 -7.48 -18.31 -10.46
N GLU A 44 -7.61 -17.31 -9.60
CA GLU A 44 -6.83 -16.08 -9.56
C GLU A 44 -5.48 -16.26 -8.84
N GLY A 45 -4.55 -15.35 -9.14
CA GLY A 45 -3.31 -15.20 -8.37
C GLY A 45 -3.54 -14.58 -7.00
N GLY A 46 -2.72 -14.92 -6.02
CA GLY A 46 -2.72 -14.28 -4.68
C GLY A 46 -1.51 -13.39 -4.43
N PHE A 47 -0.69 -13.14 -5.46
CA PHE A 47 0.58 -12.43 -5.39
C PHE A 47 0.55 -11.30 -6.42
N LEU A 48 0.91 -10.08 -6.02
CA LEU A 48 0.79 -8.89 -6.88
C LEU A 48 2.15 -8.21 -7.04
N ASP A 49 2.54 -7.98 -8.29
CA ASP A 49 3.52 -6.97 -8.67
C ASP A 49 2.78 -5.65 -8.93
N LEU A 50 3.06 -4.63 -8.11
CA LEU A 50 2.37 -3.35 -8.25
C LEU A 50 2.87 -2.55 -9.45
N ILE A 51 4.13 -2.70 -9.87
CA ILE A 51 4.64 -1.94 -11.03
C ILE A 51 3.94 -2.40 -12.30
N GLU A 52 3.90 -3.71 -12.53
CA GLU A 52 3.24 -4.29 -13.70
C GLU A 52 1.72 -4.36 -13.56
N GLY A 53 1.20 -4.25 -12.33
CA GLY A 53 -0.21 -4.47 -12.06
C GLY A 53 -0.65 -5.92 -12.29
N LYS A 54 0.31 -6.86 -12.20
CA LYS A 54 0.14 -8.25 -12.61
C LYS A 54 -0.02 -9.17 -11.41
N GLU A 55 -1.02 -10.03 -11.48
CA GLU A 55 -1.22 -11.10 -10.53
C GLU A 55 -0.42 -12.35 -10.91
N TYR A 56 0.06 -13.05 -9.89
CA TYR A 56 0.82 -14.27 -10.02
C TYR A 56 0.21 -15.37 -9.16
N LYS A 57 0.26 -16.61 -9.67
CA LYS A 57 0.08 -17.80 -8.83
C LYS A 57 1.39 -18.11 -8.12
N LEU A 58 1.32 -18.90 -7.03
CA LEU A 58 2.50 -19.20 -6.20
C LEU A 58 3.72 -19.70 -6.99
N LYS A 59 3.51 -20.56 -8.01
CA LYS A 59 4.61 -21.09 -8.84
C LYS A 59 5.35 -19.94 -9.54
N ASP A 60 4.62 -19.09 -10.24
CA ASP A 60 5.19 -17.99 -11.01
C ASP A 60 5.74 -16.88 -10.10
N ALA A 61 5.05 -16.60 -8.98
CA ALA A 61 5.53 -15.69 -7.95
C ALA A 61 6.86 -16.18 -7.34
N THR A 62 7.07 -17.49 -7.23
CA THR A 62 8.34 -18.07 -6.75
C THR A 62 9.48 -17.89 -7.75
N SER A 63 9.20 -17.75 -9.04
CA SER A 63 10.20 -17.37 -10.04
C SER A 63 10.44 -15.86 -10.09
N ASN A 64 9.50 -15.05 -9.60
CA ASN A 64 9.49 -13.58 -9.67
C ASN A 64 9.53 -12.91 -8.29
N GLN A 65 10.21 -13.52 -7.32
CA GLN A 65 10.12 -13.14 -5.89
C GLN A 65 10.46 -11.66 -5.64
N GLY A 66 11.44 -11.12 -6.37
CA GLY A 66 11.87 -9.73 -6.26
C GLY A 66 10.87 -8.71 -6.81
N SER A 67 9.87 -9.16 -7.58
CA SER A 67 8.84 -8.31 -8.18
C SER A 67 7.53 -8.31 -7.38
N ILE A 68 7.36 -9.20 -6.41
CA ILE A 68 6.10 -9.28 -5.65
C ILE A 68 6.13 -8.28 -4.50
N ASP A 69 5.14 -7.39 -4.45
CA ASP A 69 5.03 -6.38 -3.39
C ASP A 69 3.98 -6.74 -2.35
N LEU A 70 2.89 -7.38 -2.78
CA LEU A 70 1.74 -7.72 -1.95
C LEU A 70 1.32 -9.16 -2.13
N ILE A 71 0.85 -9.75 -1.04
CA ILE A 71 0.23 -11.08 -1.01
C ILE A 71 -1.17 -10.90 -0.42
N TYR A 72 -2.18 -11.34 -1.17
CA TYR A 72 -3.54 -11.43 -0.68
C TYR A 72 -3.76 -12.76 0.02
N VAL A 73 -4.39 -12.69 1.20
CA VAL A 73 -4.75 -13.87 1.98
C VAL A 73 -6.17 -13.71 2.51
N HIS A 74 -6.97 -14.76 2.34
CA HIS A 74 -8.34 -14.83 2.82
C HIS A 74 -8.45 -15.92 3.89
N GLY A 75 -9.23 -15.65 4.93
CA GLY A 75 -9.59 -16.65 5.93
C GLY A 75 -10.99 -16.38 6.45
N GLU A 76 -11.74 -17.43 6.76
CA GLU A 76 -13.14 -17.34 7.19
C GLU A 76 -13.34 -16.38 8.39
N GLY A 77 -12.48 -16.49 9.41
CA GLY A 77 -12.53 -15.61 10.58
C GLY A 77 -11.74 -14.30 10.46
N THR A 78 -10.83 -14.18 9.48
CA THR A 78 -9.96 -13.00 9.34
C THR A 78 -10.33 -12.09 8.17
N GLY A 79 -11.26 -12.53 7.32
CA GLY A 79 -11.68 -11.84 6.10
C GLY A 79 -10.56 -11.64 5.09
N ALA A 80 -10.65 -10.53 4.35
CA ALA A 80 -9.64 -10.09 3.40
C ALA A 80 -8.44 -9.44 4.13
N ASN A 81 -7.22 -9.90 3.79
CA ASN A 81 -5.99 -9.40 4.38
C ASN A 81 -4.95 -9.18 3.26
N PHE A 82 -4.12 -8.15 3.42
CA PHE A 82 -2.92 -7.95 2.61
C PHE A 82 -1.69 -8.03 3.51
N ILE A 83 -0.65 -8.67 3.00
CA ILE A 83 0.64 -8.78 3.67
C ILE A 83 1.78 -8.49 2.69
N CYS A 84 2.85 -7.89 3.19
CA CYS A 84 4.12 -7.79 2.50
C CYS A 84 4.81 -9.17 2.52
N PRO A 85 5.56 -9.56 1.48
CA PRO A 85 6.33 -10.81 1.48
C PRO A 85 7.29 -10.93 2.68
N SER A 86 7.81 -9.82 3.19
CA SER A 86 8.69 -9.79 4.38
C SER A 86 8.00 -10.18 5.69
N PHE A 87 6.65 -10.19 5.74
CA PHE A 87 5.89 -10.42 6.96
C PHE A 87 6.32 -11.71 7.67
N SER A 88 6.69 -11.57 8.96
CA SER A 88 7.27 -12.66 9.75
C SER A 88 6.24 -13.60 10.37
N GLY A 89 4.96 -13.21 10.46
CA GLY A 89 3.93 -13.98 11.17
C GLY A 89 3.54 -15.28 10.46
N ASP A 90 3.73 -16.41 11.14
CA ASP A 90 3.55 -17.76 10.57
C ASP A 90 2.10 -18.18 10.34
N LYS A 91 1.20 -17.75 11.22
CA LYS A 91 -0.17 -18.29 11.28
C LYS A 91 -1.09 -17.75 10.20
N ILE A 92 -0.77 -16.59 9.61
CA ILE A 92 -1.60 -15.97 8.59
C ILE A 92 -1.47 -16.64 7.22
N TYR A 93 -0.33 -17.31 7.01
CA TYR A 93 -0.09 -18.07 5.81
C TYR A 93 -0.74 -19.46 5.95
N GLY A 94 -1.65 -19.78 5.03
CA GLY A 94 -2.03 -21.16 4.75
C GLY A 94 -0.77 -21.99 4.49
N LYS A 95 -0.83 -23.28 4.84
CA LYS A 95 0.33 -24.21 4.80
C LYS A 95 1.15 -24.08 3.50
N ARG A 96 0.46 -24.02 2.35
CA ARG A 96 1.06 -23.85 1.02
C ARG A 96 1.84 -22.56 0.87
N TYR A 97 1.24 -21.40 1.17
CA TYR A 97 1.93 -20.11 1.02
C TYR A 97 3.10 -20.01 2.00
N ARG A 98 2.96 -20.53 3.22
CA ARG A 98 4.05 -20.56 4.20
C ARG A 98 5.25 -21.37 3.71
N GLN A 99 5.01 -22.55 3.14
CA GLN A 99 6.07 -23.38 2.58
C GLN A 99 6.71 -22.76 1.33
N GLY A 100 5.93 -22.07 0.49
CA GLY A 100 6.43 -21.41 -0.70
C GLY A 100 7.19 -20.12 -0.39
N VAL A 101 6.51 -19.16 0.22
CA VAL A 101 7.05 -17.82 0.50
C VAL A 101 8.07 -17.86 1.62
N LYS A 102 7.64 -18.23 2.84
CA LYS A 102 8.49 -18.05 4.03
C LYS A 102 9.71 -18.98 4.03
N LYS A 103 9.56 -20.21 3.56
CA LYS A 103 10.64 -21.21 3.61
C LYS A 103 11.53 -21.26 2.37
N LYS A 104 11.03 -20.87 1.19
CA LYS A 104 11.78 -21.04 -0.08
C LYS A 104 12.15 -19.73 -0.77
N TRP A 105 11.46 -18.61 -0.49
CA TRP A 105 11.85 -17.36 -1.12
C TRP A 105 13.15 -16.83 -0.52
N LYS A 106 14.09 -16.49 -1.40
CA LYS A 106 15.37 -15.84 -1.09
C LYS A 106 15.20 -14.33 -0.97
N THR A 107 14.30 -13.76 -1.77
CA THR A 107 14.01 -12.32 -1.78
C THR A 107 12.57 -12.09 -1.32
N ARG A 108 12.37 -11.18 -0.36
CA ARG A 108 11.05 -10.83 0.17
C ARG A 108 10.96 -9.32 0.34
N ASN A 109 10.26 -8.67 -0.58
CA ASN A 109 10.10 -7.23 -0.56
C ASN A 109 9.44 -6.76 0.73
N ARG A 110 9.94 -5.64 1.24
CA ARG A 110 9.45 -5.00 2.46
C ARG A 110 8.52 -3.85 2.09
N GLY A 111 7.52 -3.66 2.92
CA GLY A 111 6.59 -2.56 2.73
C GLY A 111 5.83 -2.24 3.99
N ARG A 112 5.13 -1.11 3.95
CA ARG A 112 4.25 -0.64 5.00
C ARG A 112 2.85 -0.47 4.42
N LEU A 113 1.89 -1.14 5.05
CA LEU A 113 0.48 -1.16 4.73
C LEU A 113 -0.31 -0.39 5.80
N ILE A 114 -1.32 0.35 5.35
CA ILE A 114 -2.30 1.04 6.19
C ILE A 114 -3.69 0.82 5.58
N ALA A 115 -4.64 0.36 6.41
CA ALA A 115 -6.04 0.31 6.05
C ALA A 115 -6.70 1.66 6.35
N VAL A 116 -7.37 2.20 5.35
CA VAL A 116 -8.00 3.51 5.40
C VAL A 116 -9.49 3.33 5.10
N GLU A 117 -10.33 3.70 6.06
CA GLU A 117 -11.77 3.48 6.00
C GLU A 117 -12.47 4.22 4.85
N ASN A 118 -13.63 3.72 4.45
CA ASN A 118 -14.48 4.35 3.45
C ASN A 118 -15.30 5.53 4.01
N ASN A 119 -14.69 6.70 4.15
CA ASN A 119 -15.40 7.94 4.50
C ASN A 119 -15.37 8.99 3.37
N LYS A 120 -16.17 10.07 3.51
CA LYS A 120 -16.28 11.12 2.49
C LYS A 120 -14.94 11.80 2.19
N ALA A 121 -14.13 12.04 3.22
CA ALA A 121 -12.82 12.67 3.09
C ALA A 121 -11.84 11.77 2.30
N ASN A 122 -11.73 10.49 2.67
CA ASN A 122 -10.87 9.51 1.99
C ASN A 122 -11.31 9.27 0.55
N ARG A 123 -12.63 9.23 0.28
CA ARG A 123 -13.16 9.17 -1.10
C ARG A 123 -12.71 10.37 -1.94
N LYS A 124 -12.73 11.57 -1.36
CA LYS A 124 -12.28 12.80 -2.03
C LYS A 124 -10.77 12.77 -2.26
N ALA A 125 -9.99 12.51 -1.23
CA ALA A 125 -8.53 12.40 -1.30
C ALA A 125 -8.09 11.37 -2.35
N TYR A 126 -8.71 10.18 -2.38
CA TYR A 126 -8.43 9.18 -3.41
C TYR A 126 -8.63 9.74 -4.82
N ARG A 127 -9.70 10.49 -5.10
CA ARG A 127 -9.95 11.06 -6.46
C ARG A 127 -8.91 12.11 -6.88
N GLU A 128 -8.42 12.88 -5.91
CA GLU A 128 -7.47 13.99 -6.10
C GLU A 128 -6.02 13.53 -6.30
N ILE A 129 -5.70 12.27 -6.01
CA ILE A 129 -4.39 11.69 -6.33
C ILE A 129 -4.23 11.57 -7.85
N LYS A 130 -3.31 12.37 -8.41
CA LYS A 130 -3.03 12.45 -9.87
C LYS A 130 -1.55 12.26 -10.23
N LYS A 131 -0.66 12.39 -9.25
CA LYS A 131 0.80 12.34 -9.39
C LYS A 131 1.43 11.74 -8.13
N GLU A 132 2.67 11.29 -8.24
CA GLU A 132 3.40 10.60 -7.18
C GLU A 132 3.48 11.41 -5.88
N SER A 133 3.71 12.72 -5.95
CA SER A 133 3.74 13.57 -4.75
C SER A 133 2.44 13.53 -3.94
N HIS A 134 1.29 13.39 -4.61
CA HIS A 134 0.00 13.23 -3.93
C HIS A 134 -0.09 11.86 -3.22
N LEU A 135 0.42 10.79 -3.84
CA LEU A 135 0.49 9.47 -3.19
C LEU A 135 1.40 9.48 -1.97
N LYS A 136 2.60 10.07 -2.10
CA LYS A 136 3.56 10.21 -1.00
C LYS A 136 2.95 10.98 0.18
N ALA A 137 2.27 12.09 -0.11
CA ALA A 137 1.56 12.88 0.90
C ALA A 137 0.45 12.06 1.58
N PHE A 138 -0.38 11.37 0.80
CA PHE A 138 -1.45 10.52 1.34
C PHE A 138 -0.92 9.40 2.23
N CYS A 139 0.10 8.66 1.79
CA CYS A 139 0.70 7.58 2.59
C CYS A 139 1.30 8.12 3.90
N LYS A 140 1.96 9.30 3.86
CA LYS A 140 2.51 9.96 5.05
C LYS A 140 1.39 10.33 6.03
N GLU A 141 0.31 10.93 5.55
CA GLU A 141 -0.84 11.30 6.37
C GLU A 141 -1.54 10.07 6.97
N ALA A 142 -1.73 9.00 6.17
CA ALA A 142 -2.33 7.75 6.64
C ALA A 142 -1.53 7.14 7.80
N VAL A 143 -0.20 7.13 7.73
CA VAL A 143 0.68 6.66 8.83
C VAL A 143 0.52 7.51 10.08
N GLN A 144 0.40 8.82 9.92
CA GLN A 144 0.29 9.76 11.03
C GLN A 144 -1.07 9.70 11.73
N THR A 145 -2.14 9.45 10.98
CA THR A 145 -3.51 9.52 11.48
C THR A 145 -4.01 8.18 12.02
N VAL A 146 -3.61 7.05 11.44
CA VAL A 146 -4.17 5.75 11.81
C VAL A 146 -3.96 5.42 13.29
N LYS A 147 -2.78 5.72 13.86
CA LYS A 147 -2.47 5.49 15.28
C LYS A 147 -3.23 6.41 16.25
N ARG A 148 -3.84 7.48 15.73
CA ARG A 148 -4.60 8.47 16.51
C ARG A 148 -6.11 8.22 16.47
N ARG A 149 -6.56 7.16 15.79
CA ARG A 149 -7.98 6.78 15.78
C ARG A 149 -8.35 6.21 17.14
N ASP A 150 -9.51 6.60 17.64
CA ASP A 150 -10.13 5.96 18.79
C ASP A 150 -10.32 4.47 18.48
N ASN A 151 -10.02 3.60 19.47
CA ASN A 151 -10.05 2.15 19.30
C ASN A 151 -9.11 1.61 18.19
N TYR A 152 -7.91 2.19 18.09
CA TYR A 152 -6.88 1.74 17.15
C TYR A 152 -6.68 0.21 17.18
N ASP A 153 -7.01 -0.45 16.06
CA ASP A 153 -6.71 -1.86 15.80
C ASP A 153 -5.37 -1.95 15.05
N PRO A 154 -4.35 -2.64 15.60
CA PRO A 154 -3.08 -2.86 14.91
C PRO A 154 -3.20 -3.51 13.52
N LEU A 155 -4.30 -4.21 13.24
CA LEU A 155 -4.62 -4.74 11.90
C LEU A 155 -4.94 -3.67 10.86
N LEU A 156 -5.07 -2.41 11.27
CA LEU A 156 -5.21 -1.26 10.36
C LEU A 156 -3.86 -0.66 9.96
N GLY A 157 -2.74 -1.13 10.53
CA GLY A 157 -1.41 -0.62 10.27
C GLY A 157 -1.09 0.69 11.01
N PRO A 158 0.13 1.25 10.86
CA PRO A 158 1.13 0.87 9.88
C PRO A 158 1.84 -0.43 10.25
N GLY A 159 1.89 -1.37 9.30
CA GLY A 159 2.59 -2.64 9.50
C GLY A 159 2.88 -3.36 8.19
N GLU A 160 3.48 -4.53 8.27
CA GLU A 160 3.69 -5.42 7.12
C GLU A 160 2.42 -6.23 6.77
N ARG A 161 1.35 -6.07 7.55
CA ARG A 161 0.06 -6.72 7.40
C ARG A 161 -1.06 -5.73 7.72
N ILE A 162 -2.12 -5.80 6.94
CA ILE A 162 -3.44 -5.25 7.28
C ILE A 162 -4.50 -6.32 7.08
N GLY A 163 -5.61 -6.22 7.80
CA GLY A 163 -6.65 -7.27 7.81
C GLY A 163 -8.06 -6.74 8.01
N ARG A 164 -9.02 -7.65 7.95
CA ARG A 164 -10.47 -7.37 8.12
C ARG A 164 -10.99 -6.29 7.16
N LEU A 165 -10.41 -6.25 5.96
CA LEU A 165 -10.75 -5.24 4.97
C LEU A 165 -12.18 -5.43 4.46
N GLN A 166 -12.85 -4.32 4.20
CA GLN A 166 -14.22 -4.29 3.71
C GLN A 166 -14.31 -3.64 2.34
N THR A 167 -15.40 -3.93 1.62
CA THR A 167 -15.68 -3.28 0.35
C THR A 167 -15.82 -1.77 0.55
N GLY A 168 -15.12 -1.00 -0.29
CA GLY A 168 -15.05 0.46 -0.20
C GLY A 168 -13.83 0.98 0.56
N ASP A 169 -13.18 0.17 1.38
CA ASP A 169 -11.95 0.57 2.08
C ASP A 169 -10.81 0.84 1.09
N TYR A 170 -9.81 1.54 1.62
CA TYR A 170 -8.59 1.92 0.93
C TYR A 170 -7.38 1.26 1.56
N ILE A 171 -6.41 0.93 0.72
CA ILE A 171 -5.12 0.32 1.12
C ILE A 171 -4.04 1.29 0.72
N ALA A 172 -3.41 1.96 1.69
CA ALA A 172 -2.20 2.74 1.43
C ALA A 172 -0.98 1.83 1.58
N PHE A 173 -0.08 1.90 0.61
CA PHE A 173 1.15 1.11 0.57
C PHE A 173 2.35 2.00 0.27
N GLN A 174 3.43 1.75 1.01
CA GLN A 174 4.75 2.29 0.77
C GLN A 174 5.74 1.11 0.73
N SER A 175 6.38 0.89 -0.41
CA SER A 175 7.50 -0.04 -0.51
C SER A 175 8.70 0.52 0.23
N LEU A 176 9.37 -0.34 1.01
CA LEU A 176 10.64 -0.04 1.66
C LEU A 176 11.82 -0.65 0.87
N SER A 177 11.54 -1.28 -0.27
CA SER A 177 12.54 -1.98 -1.09
C SER A 177 12.61 -1.51 -2.55
N ARG A 178 11.55 -0.92 -3.10
CA ARG A 178 11.43 -0.64 -4.56
C ARG A 178 10.99 0.79 -4.92
N ASP A 179 10.97 1.73 -3.97
CA ASP A 179 10.47 3.11 -4.16
C ASP A 179 9.07 3.21 -4.82
N ILE A 180 8.18 2.27 -4.46
CA ILE A 180 6.80 2.23 -4.93
C ILE A 180 5.87 2.83 -3.88
N TYR A 181 4.95 3.68 -4.32
CA TYR A 181 3.81 4.14 -3.54
C TYR A 181 2.53 3.72 -4.24
N ALA A 182 1.55 3.24 -3.48
CA ALA A 182 0.27 2.85 -4.04
C ALA A 182 -0.89 3.15 -3.10
N ILE A 183 -2.05 3.41 -3.70
CA ILE A 183 -3.33 3.39 -3.01
C ILE A 183 -4.33 2.52 -3.78
N GLY A 184 -4.88 1.51 -3.12
CA GLY A 184 -5.91 0.63 -3.67
C GLY A 184 -7.27 0.96 -3.09
N ARG A 185 -8.31 1.06 -3.91
CA ARG A 185 -9.71 1.07 -3.44
C ARG A 185 -10.30 -0.32 -3.63
N ILE A 186 -10.82 -0.91 -2.57
CA ILE A 186 -11.49 -2.21 -2.63
C ILE A 186 -12.87 -2.01 -3.24
N VAL A 187 -13.12 -2.69 -4.36
CA VAL A 187 -14.38 -2.57 -5.12
C VAL A 187 -15.30 -3.74 -4.84
N ASN A 188 -14.74 -4.94 -4.66
CA ASN A 188 -15.51 -6.14 -4.36
C ASN A 188 -14.70 -7.08 -3.47
N ILE A 189 -15.39 -7.81 -2.59
CA ILE A 189 -14.85 -8.94 -1.85
C ILE A 189 -15.86 -10.07 -1.96
N GLU A 190 -15.50 -11.16 -2.60
CA GLU A 190 -16.32 -12.36 -2.63
C GLU A 190 -15.92 -13.26 -1.47
N LYS A 191 -16.88 -13.60 -0.63
CA LYS A 191 -16.68 -14.52 0.49
C LYS A 191 -16.82 -15.96 -0.02
N GLY A 192 -15.99 -16.86 0.49
CA GLY A 192 -16.07 -18.29 0.17
C GLY A 192 -14.73 -19.00 0.38
N ILE A 193 -14.69 -20.30 0.04
CA ILE A 193 -13.51 -21.16 0.22
C ILE A 193 -12.27 -20.59 -0.49
N GLY A 194 -12.49 -19.95 -1.65
CA GLY A 194 -11.44 -19.27 -2.39
C GLY A 194 -11.15 -17.87 -1.87
N GLY A 195 -12.20 -17.08 -1.61
CA GLY A 195 -12.12 -15.65 -1.30
C GLY A 195 -11.49 -14.85 -2.43
N SER A 196 -12.19 -13.88 -3.00
CA SER A 196 -11.60 -13.00 -4.02
C SER A 196 -11.68 -11.54 -3.59
N ILE A 197 -10.77 -10.71 -4.10
CA ILE A 197 -10.80 -9.27 -3.88
C ILE A 197 -10.46 -8.53 -5.16
N THR A 198 -11.33 -7.61 -5.57
CA THR A 198 -11.07 -6.68 -6.67
C THR A 198 -10.66 -5.33 -6.14
N VAL A 199 -9.51 -4.82 -6.60
CA VAL A 199 -8.93 -3.55 -6.14
C VAL A 199 -8.60 -2.66 -7.32
N HIS A 200 -8.98 -1.38 -7.21
CA HIS A 200 -8.61 -0.33 -8.15
C HIS A 200 -7.42 0.45 -7.60
N TRP A 201 -6.26 0.21 -8.17
CA TRP A 201 -4.99 0.80 -7.74
C TRP A 201 -4.68 2.11 -8.46
N LYS A 202 -3.98 2.97 -7.74
CA LYS A 202 -3.21 4.10 -8.24
C LYS A 202 -1.78 3.93 -7.74
N ILE A 203 -0.83 3.88 -8.66
CA ILE A 203 0.54 3.43 -8.39
C ILE A 203 1.52 4.44 -8.98
N ALA A 204 2.59 4.72 -8.23
CA ALA A 204 3.79 5.39 -8.71
C ALA A 204 5.00 4.57 -8.26
N GLY A 205 5.88 4.21 -9.19
CA GLY A 205 7.06 3.39 -9.00
C GLY A 205 7.99 3.56 -10.18
#